data_AF-A0A969GJT7-F1
#
_entry.id   AF-A0A969GJT7-F1
#
_cell.length_a   1.000
_cell.length_b   1.000
_cell.length_c   1.000
_cell.angle_alpha   90.00
_cell.angle_beta   90.00
_cell.angle_gamma   90.00
#
_symmetry.space_group_name_H-M   'P 1'
#
loop_
_entity.id
_entity.type
_entity.pdbx_description
1 polymer ?
#
loop_
_entity_poly.entity_id
_entity_poly.type
_entity_poly.pdbx_seq_one_letter_code
_entity_poly.pdbx_strand_id
1 'polypeptide(L)'
;MGEREEALGQIWHVPNDRPTVTQREFAEILFAAIGKPPKVSAMGKLMMRLGGLFIPEAREMVEMMYEFDQPFVVQSDKFEAAFGMKATPLADSIAATVRWFQANPHAK
;
A
#
# COMPACT_ATOMS: atom_id res chain seq x y z
N MET A 1 6.41 17.81 -12.41
CA MET A 1 6.66 16.96 -13.60
C MET A 1 6.43 17.71 -14.91
N GLY A 2 5.41 18.57 -15.05
CA GLY A 2 5.14 19.32 -16.30
C GLY A 2 6.04 20.54 -16.59
N GLU A 3 6.98 20.88 -15.70
CA GLU A 3 7.77 22.12 -15.77
C GLU A 3 9.25 21.89 -16.15
N ARG A 4 9.68 20.64 -16.35
CA ARG A 4 11.05 20.30 -16.75
C ARG A 4 11.04 19.54 -18.07
N GLU A 5 11.75 20.04 -19.08
CA GLU A 5 11.82 19.38 -20.41
C GLU A 5 12.39 17.95 -20.30
N GLU A 6 13.35 17.73 -19.41
CA GLU A 6 13.96 16.42 -19.11
C GLU A 6 12.96 15.37 -18.59
N ALA A 7 11.79 15.81 -18.10
CA ALA A 7 10.75 14.92 -17.59
C ALA A 7 9.84 14.37 -18.69
N LEU A 8 9.81 14.99 -19.87
CA LEU A 8 8.91 14.64 -20.98
C LEU A 8 9.34 13.33 -21.65
N GLY A 9 8.35 12.50 -22.02
CA GLY A 9 8.59 11.22 -22.70
C GLY A 9 9.23 10.13 -21.84
N GLN A 10 9.35 10.35 -20.53
CA GLN A 10 9.98 9.41 -19.60
C GLN A 10 8.92 8.70 -18.74
N ILE A 11 9.16 7.42 -18.44
CA ILE A 11 8.39 6.67 -17.43
C ILE A 11 8.96 7.02 -16.04
N TRP A 12 8.06 7.37 -15.12
CA TRP A 12 8.38 7.76 -13.75
C TRP A 12 7.54 6.94 -12.76
N HIS A 13 8.20 6.36 -11.75
CA HIS A 13 7.52 5.86 -10.57
C HIS A 13 7.55 6.93 -9.49
N VAL A 14 6.39 7.18 -8.88
CA VAL A 14 6.28 8.10 -7.74
C VAL A 14 7.13 7.58 -6.58
N PRO A 15 7.78 8.46 -5.78
CA PRO A 15 8.51 8.05 -4.60
C PRO A 15 7.68 7.14 -3.71
N ASN A 16 8.26 6.01 -3.34
CA ASN A 16 7.74 5.13 -2.32
C ASN A 16 8.77 4.96 -1.20
N ASP A 17 8.28 4.80 0.03
CA ASP A 17 9.14 4.71 1.19
C ASP A 17 9.95 3.41 1.19
N ARG A 18 11.17 3.48 1.73
CA ARG A 18 12.09 2.33 1.78
C ARG A 18 12.71 2.18 3.18
N PRO A 19 12.96 0.94 3.65
CA PRO A 19 12.83 -0.33 2.94
C PRO A 19 11.38 -0.75 2.68
N THR A 20 11.15 -1.55 1.64
CA THR A 20 9.83 -2.11 1.34
C THR A 20 9.40 -3.04 2.47
N VAL A 21 8.12 -2.95 2.85
CA VAL A 21 7.52 -3.79 3.89
C VAL A 21 6.50 -4.75 3.29
N THR A 22 6.33 -5.90 3.93
CA THR A 22 5.26 -6.86 3.65
C THR A 22 3.90 -6.33 4.12
N GLN A 23 2.82 -6.93 3.65
CA GLN A 23 1.45 -6.59 4.08
C GLN A 23 1.25 -6.84 5.58
N ARG A 24 1.97 -7.83 6.14
CA ARG A 24 1.94 -8.12 7.58
C ARG A 24 2.60 -7.01 8.38
N GLU A 25 3.80 -6.60 8.00
CA GLU A 25 4.52 -5.51 8.66
C GLU A 25 3.76 -4.17 8.55
N PHE A 26 3.19 -3.87 7.38
CA PHE A 26 2.31 -2.71 7.21
C PHE A 26 1.17 -2.72 8.24
N ALA A 27 0.49 -3.86 8.40
CA ALA A 27 -0.58 -3.96 9.36
C ALA A 27 -0.08 -3.84 10.81
N GLU A 28 1.08 -4.41 11.14
CA GLU A 28 1.70 -4.25 12.46
C GLU A 28 1.98 -2.78 12.80
N ILE A 29 2.51 -2.01 11.85
CA ILE A 29 2.73 -0.56 12.01
C ILE A 29 1.40 0.17 12.25
N LEU A 30 0.35 -0.17 11.49
CA LEU A 30 -0.99 0.40 11.67
C LEU A 30 -1.58 0.06 13.05
N PHE A 31 -1.51 -1.21 13.46
CA PHE A 31 -2.04 -1.69 14.74
C PHE A 31 -1.30 -1.06 15.93
N ALA A 32 0.02 -0.89 15.82
CA ALA A 32 0.81 -0.14 16.78
C ALA A 32 0.34 1.33 16.86
N ALA A 33 0.11 1.98 15.71
CA ALA A 33 -0.34 3.38 15.67
C ALA A 33 -1.73 3.61 16.29
N ILE A 34 -2.62 2.62 16.26
CA ILE A 34 -3.95 2.69 16.91
C ILE A 34 -3.97 2.10 18.33
N GLY A 35 -2.84 1.60 18.85
CA GLY A 35 -2.72 1.03 20.19
C GLY A 35 -3.50 -0.27 20.39
N LYS A 36 -3.64 -1.11 19.35
CA LYS A 36 -4.37 -2.38 19.42
C LYS A 36 -3.49 -3.56 18.99
N PRO A 37 -3.71 -4.77 19.51
CA PRO A 37 -2.98 -5.94 19.06
C PRO A 37 -3.30 -6.24 17.58
N PRO A 38 -2.30 -6.64 16.77
CA PRO A 38 -2.52 -7.05 15.39
C PRO A 38 -3.53 -8.19 15.28
N LYS A 39 -4.58 -7.99 14.48
CA LYS A 39 -5.57 -9.02 14.17
C LYS A 39 -5.66 -9.19 12.66
N VAL A 40 -4.70 -9.92 12.09
CA VAL A 40 -4.57 -10.13 10.64
C VAL A 40 -4.35 -11.61 10.34
N SER A 41 -5.20 -12.17 9.48
CA SER A 41 -5.03 -13.50 8.89
C SER A 41 -5.00 -13.41 7.38
N ALA A 42 -4.15 -14.22 6.75
CA ALA A 42 -4.13 -14.35 5.30
C ALA A 42 -5.21 -15.34 4.85
N MET A 43 -5.92 -15.02 3.77
CA MET A 43 -6.88 -15.93 3.16
C MET A 43 -6.24 -16.59 1.96
N GLY A 44 -6.03 -17.90 2.02
CA GLY A 44 -5.42 -18.65 0.92
C GLY A 44 -6.35 -18.74 -0.30
N LYS A 45 -5.78 -19.05 -1.47
CA LYS A 45 -6.51 -19.15 -2.75
C LYS A 45 -7.72 -20.08 -2.70
N LEU A 46 -7.62 -21.16 -1.94
CA LEU A 46 -8.73 -22.10 -1.74
C LEU A 46 -9.89 -21.46 -0.95
N MET A 47 -9.58 -20.73 0.12
CA MET A 47 -10.58 -20.03 0.92
C MET A 47 -11.24 -18.90 0.11
N MET A 48 -10.46 -18.16 -0.68
CA MET A 48 -11.00 -17.14 -1.59
C MET A 48 -11.95 -17.73 -2.63
N ARG A 49 -11.59 -18.87 -3.25
CA ARG A 49 -12.45 -19.58 -4.21
C ARG A 49 -13.77 -20.04 -3.58
N LEU A 50 -13.73 -20.57 -2.36
CA LEU A 50 -14.94 -20.99 -1.64
C LEU A 50 -15.79 -19.77 -1.25
N GLY A 51 -15.16 -18.69 -0.79
CA GLY A 51 -15.83 -17.42 -0.49
C GLY A 51 -16.49 -16.79 -1.71
N GLY A 52 -15.85 -16.89 -2.88
CA GLY A 52 -16.35 -16.39 -4.17
C GLY A 52 -17.63 -17.06 -4.67
N LEU A 53 -18.04 -18.19 -4.07
CA LEU A 53 -19.36 -18.78 -4.34
C LEU A 53 -20.50 -18.00 -3.68
N PHE A 54 -20.19 -17.21 -2.65
CA PHE A 54 -21.18 -16.48 -1.84
C PHE A 54 -20.96 -14.95 -1.86
N ILE A 55 -19.74 -14.50 -2.12
CA ILE A 55 -19.32 -13.09 -2.11
C ILE A 55 -18.78 -12.75 -3.51
N PRO A 56 -19.53 -12.02 -4.36
CA PRO A 56 -19.11 -11.67 -5.71
C PRO A 56 -17.74 -10.98 -5.76
N GLU A 57 -17.44 -10.10 -4.82
CA GLU A 57 -16.17 -9.39 -4.73
C GLU A 57 -14.99 -10.35 -4.50
N ALA A 58 -15.19 -11.38 -3.68
CA ALA A 58 -14.16 -12.40 -3.46
C ALA A 58 -13.90 -13.23 -4.73
N ARG A 59 -14.92 -13.43 -5.58
CA ARG A 59 -14.78 -14.14 -6.86
C ARG A 59 -13.90 -13.36 -7.84
N GLU A 60 -14.13 -12.05 -7.97
CA GLU A 60 -13.32 -11.18 -8.82
C GLU A 60 -11.86 -11.13 -8.33
N MET A 61 -11.64 -11.10 -7.02
CA MET A 61 -10.28 -11.09 -6.45
C MET A 61 -9.49 -12.38 -6.71
N VAL A 62 -10.14 -13.54 -6.95
CA VAL A 62 -9.44 -14.80 -7.26
C VAL A 62 -8.61 -14.68 -8.54
N GLU A 63 -9.10 -13.94 -9.54
CA GLU A 63 -8.39 -13.73 -10.80
C GLU A 63 -7.18 -12.82 -10.62
N MET A 64 -7.25 -11.88 -9.68
CA MET A 64 -6.17 -10.93 -9.35
C MET A 64 -5.18 -11.45 -8.30
N MET A 65 -5.38 -12.66 -7.75
CA MET A 65 -4.49 -13.19 -6.70
C MET A 65 -3.02 -13.33 -7.11
N TYR A 66 -2.74 -13.41 -8.41
CA TYR A 66 -1.36 -13.50 -8.91
C TYR A 66 -0.51 -12.28 -8.50
N GLU A 67 -1.13 -11.11 -8.31
CA GLU A 67 -0.44 -9.88 -7.87
C GLU A 67 0.08 -9.99 -6.43
N PHE A 68 -0.46 -10.93 -5.64
CA PHE A 68 -0.10 -11.16 -4.25
C PHE A 68 0.78 -12.41 -4.06
N ASP A 69 1.00 -13.20 -5.11
CA ASP A 69 1.78 -14.45 -5.04
C ASP A 69 3.30 -14.19 -5.06
N GLN A 70 3.76 -12.99 -5.46
CA GLN A 70 5.18 -12.62 -5.54
C GLN A 70 5.43 -11.16 -5.09
N PRO A 71 6.65 -10.81 -4.65
CA PRO A 71 6.98 -9.43 -4.30
C PRO A 71 6.85 -8.49 -5.50
N PHE A 72 5.93 -7.53 -5.43
CA PHE A 72 5.78 -6.45 -6.41
C PHE A 72 6.46 -5.18 -5.89
N VAL A 73 7.80 -5.11 -6.04
CA VAL A 73 8.61 -3.99 -5.53
C VAL A 73 8.85 -2.96 -6.62
N VAL A 74 8.34 -1.74 -6.42
CA VAL A 74 8.50 -0.62 -7.37
C VAL A 74 9.67 0.26 -6.95
N GLN A 75 10.64 0.48 -7.83
CA GLN A 75 11.79 1.37 -7.56
C GLN A 75 11.51 2.80 -8.01
N SER A 76 11.83 3.78 -7.16
CA SER A 76 11.69 5.22 -7.43
C SER A 76 13.02 5.97 -7.59
N ASP A 77 14.16 5.26 -7.67
CA ASP A 77 15.51 5.86 -7.73
C ASP A 77 15.64 6.91 -8.83
N LYS A 78 15.09 6.62 -10.01
CA LYS A 78 15.09 7.53 -11.16
C LYS A 78 14.41 8.85 -10.80
N PHE A 79 13.27 8.79 -10.13
CA PHE A 79 12.52 9.98 -9.75
C PHE A 79 13.22 10.76 -8.64
N GLU A 80 13.69 10.07 -7.60
CA GLU A 80 14.40 10.70 -6.47
C GLU A 80 15.66 11.42 -6.96
N ALA A 81 16.41 10.82 -7.88
CA ALA A 81 17.59 11.42 -8.48
C ALA A 81 17.26 12.64 -9.36
N ALA A 82 16.17 12.57 -10.14
CA ALA A 82 15.79 13.64 -11.06
C ALA A 82 15.14 14.86 -10.37
N PHE A 83 14.38 14.63 -9.29
CA PHE A 83 13.57 15.68 -8.67
C PHE A 83 13.95 16.00 -7.22
N GLY A 84 14.83 15.22 -6.59
CA GLY A 84 15.26 15.42 -5.19
C GLY A 84 14.16 15.20 -4.14
N MET A 85 12.97 14.76 -4.57
CA MET A 85 11.83 14.49 -3.71
C MET A 85 11.88 13.06 -3.20
N LYS A 86 11.62 12.88 -1.90
CA LYS A 86 11.54 11.58 -1.24
C LYS A 86 10.12 11.30 -0.79
N ALA A 87 9.81 10.02 -0.62
CA ALA A 87 8.55 9.61 -0.03
C ALA A 87 8.46 10.04 1.44
N THR A 88 7.26 10.33 1.90
CA THR A 88 6.99 10.44 3.33
C THR A 88 7.18 9.06 3.97
N PRO A 89 7.91 8.95 5.10
CA PRO A 89 8.05 7.68 5.80
C PRO A 89 6.69 7.04 6.10
N LEU A 90 6.61 5.72 5.96
CA LEU A 90 5.36 4.98 6.08
C LEU A 90 4.74 5.13 7.47
N ALA A 91 5.58 5.06 8.52
CA ALA A 91 5.14 5.25 9.90
C ALA A 91 4.53 6.63 10.13
N ASP A 92 5.13 7.69 9.56
CA ASP A 92 4.64 9.06 9.68
C ASP A 92 3.30 9.24 8.95
N SER A 93 3.19 8.67 7.74
CA SER A 93 1.98 8.69 6.92
C SER A 93 0.82 7.97 7.61
N ILE A 94 1.07 6.79 8.17
CA ILE A 94 0.09 6.03 8.96
C ILE A 94 -0.33 6.82 10.20
N ALA A 95 0.62 7.36 10.96
CA ALA A 95 0.31 8.12 12.18
C ALA A 95 -0.52 9.37 11.86
N ALA A 96 -0.20 10.10 10.79
CA ALA A 96 -0.99 11.24 10.32
C ALA A 96 -2.42 10.84 9.93
N THR A 97 -2.55 9.74 9.19
CA THR A 97 -3.86 9.23 8.72
C THR A 97 -4.73 8.78 9.90
N VAL A 98 -4.16 8.05 10.86
CA VAL A 98 -4.85 7.62 12.08
C VAL A 98 -5.34 8.81 12.90
N ARG A 99 -4.48 9.82 13.13
CA ARG A 99 -4.86 11.04 13.84
C ARG A 99 -6.01 11.76 13.14
N TRP A 100 -5.94 11.89 11.81
CA TRP A 100 -7.01 12.50 11.03
C TRP A 100 -8.32 11.71 11.16
N PHE A 101 -8.28 10.38 11.02
CA PHE A 101 -9.49 9.55 11.13
C PHE A 101 -10.13 9.64 12.52
N GLN A 102 -9.33 9.65 13.59
CA GLN A 102 -9.82 9.83 14.96
C GLN A 102 -10.47 11.20 15.20
N ALA A 103 -9.97 12.24 14.54
CA ALA A 103 -10.54 13.58 14.60
C ALA A 103 -11.80 13.74 13.71
N ASN A 104 -12.07 12.81 12.78
CA ASN A 104 -13.14 12.90 11.78
C ASN A 104 -14.04 11.63 11.77
N PRO A 105 -14.78 11.34 12.86
CA PRO A 105 -15.52 10.08 13.02
C PRO A 105 -16.69 9.87 12.03
N HIS A 106 -17.07 10.91 11.27
CA HIS A 106 -18.16 10.87 10.28
C HIS A 106 -17.69 10.74 8.83
N ALA A 107 -16.38 10.68 8.58
CA ALA A 107 -15.85 10.34 7.26
C ALA A 107 -16.00 8.81 7.05
N LYS A 108 -17.18 8.38 6.58
CA LYS A 108 -17.45 7.04 6.08
C LYS A 108 -17.90 7.10 4.64
#